data_AF-A0ABD3MNL7-F1
#
_entry.id   AF-A0ABD3MNL7-F1
#
_cell.length_a   1.000
_cell.length_b   1.000
_cell.length_c   1.000
_cell.angle_alpha   90.00
_cell.angle_beta   90.00
_cell.angle_gamma   90.00
#
_symmetry.space_group_name_H-M   'P 1'
#
loop_
_entity.id
_entity.type
_entity.pdbx_description
1 polymer ?
#
loop_
_entity_poly.entity_id
_entity_poly.type
_entity_poly.pdbx_seq_one_letter_code
_entity_poly.pdbx_strand_id
1 'polypeptide(L)'
;MTMTAIGLLIAAVAAVGNLGSVSGFHLPHRISKYKTSSSHLAMATTTESSSNNDNILPNADHILFDVPVSNNGARCRIILYKKGISNEQVTILSPAHLGGLKSEEYKKLSPLGLMPCLTLPKHENPSQQYHGGLSSLVESDTIARYLLSKYATIGPSFQPENPKSNLIARMHDMYLTTIQGCLYKPASRLPLGDYPDRKSAIEAYRKNWNIIESFLTDDVAEDATYLCGKEVSLADATLFPSAVFATYMLPKFDSDLDHPEPPLPPKLTRWFDHLRINDSTFTKVYDEIMDTMVNSWENTNHRWDSIRGAGVRDTAPSTIFDLILNGSIPATIVRENEHILAFKDINPLAPAHILLIPKDRNGLTSLRQSTEEHIHILGQLLVMAGEIAKDTSLGFGDGARIVINDGKDGGQEVQHLHVHVLGGRQMESTFG
;
A
#
# COMPACT_ATOMS: atom_id res chain seq x y z
N MET A 1 44.13 24.80 -30.31
CA MET A 1 44.11 24.08 -31.60
C MET A 1 43.86 22.62 -31.25
N THR A 2 42.78 21.93 -31.58
CA THR A 2 41.68 22.14 -32.52
C THR A 2 40.49 21.30 -32.03
N MET A 3 39.29 21.87 -32.06
CA MET A 3 38.01 21.15 -32.02
C MET A 3 37.89 20.23 -33.25
N THR A 4 37.35 19.02 -33.11
CA THR A 4 36.27 18.42 -33.94
C THR A 4 36.17 16.91 -33.74
N ALA A 5 35.01 16.44 -33.27
CA ALA A 5 34.35 15.18 -33.67
C ALA A 5 33.04 15.00 -32.87
N ILE A 6 32.12 15.96 -33.00
CA ILE A 6 30.71 15.79 -32.66
C ILE A 6 29.96 15.95 -33.98
N GLY A 7 29.27 14.90 -34.41
CA GLY A 7 28.39 14.95 -35.58
C GLY A 7 28.58 13.79 -36.53
N LEU A 8 27.99 12.63 -36.20
CA LEU A 8 27.51 11.61 -37.17
C LEU A 8 26.94 10.40 -36.40
N LEU A 9 25.78 10.57 -35.73
CA LEU A 9 24.85 9.46 -35.46
C LEU A 9 23.41 9.92 -35.15
N ILE A 10 22.98 11.06 -35.71
CA ILE A 10 21.58 11.54 -35.65
C ILE A 10 21.15 11.82 -37.09
N ALA A 11 20.96 10.75 -37.87
CA ALA A 11 20.36 10.80 -39.21
C ALA A 11 20.02 9.38 -39.71
N ALA A 12 19.18 8.62 -38.99
CA ALA A 12 18.68 7.33 -39.49
C ALA A 12 17.32 6.86 -38.91
N VAL A 13 16.50 7.73 -38.31
CA VAL A 13 15.15 7.33 -37.78
C VAL A 13 14.01 8.21 -38.33
N ALA A 14 14.27 9.08 -39.29
CA ALA A 14 13.25 9.93 -39.91
C ALA A 14 13.10 9.64 -41.41
N ALA A 15 12.58 8.46 -41.78
CA ALA A 15 11.94 8.21 -43.08
C ALA A 15 11.44 6.75 -43.23
N VAL A 16 10.37 6.36 -42.53
CA VAL A 16 9.36 5.43 -43.11
C VAL A 16 8.01 5.81 -42.52
N GLY A 17 7.28 6.65 -43.25
CA GLY A 17 5.87 6.88 -43.01
C GLY A 17 5.03 5.85 -43.75
N ASN A 18 3.91 5.48 -43.10
CA ASN A 18 2.62 5.23 -43.71
C ASN A 18 2.42 3.87 -44.42
N LEU A 19 1.77 2.92 -43.74
CA LEU A 19 0.89 1.92 -44.35
C LEU A 19 -0.10 1.36 -43.30
N GLY A 20 -1.40 1.54 -43.56
CA GLY A 20 -2.41 0.50 -43.35
C GLY A 20 -3.05 0.32 -41.97
N SER A 21 -4.23 0.95 -41.79
CA SER A 21 -5.25 0.54 -40.83
C SER A 21 -5.75 -0.89 -41.08
N VAL A 22 -5.78 -1.75 -40.06
CA VAL A 22 -6.76 -2.83 -39.93
C VAL A 22 -7.21 -2.95 -38.48
N SER A 23 -8.53 -2.87 -38.32
CA SER A 23 -9.33 -2.93 -37.11
C SER A 23 -9.37 -4.31 -36.45
N GLY A 24 -9.53 -4.32 -35.13
CA GLY A 24 -10.40 -5.29 -34.45
C GLY A 24 -9.81 -5.91 -33.18
N PHE A 25 -10.07 -5.30 -32.02
CA PHE A 25 -10.47 -5.98 -30.79
C PHE A 25 -11.08 -4.92 -29.85
N HIS A 26 -12.39 -5.04 -29.60
CA HIS A 26 -13.20 -4.14 -28.77
C HIS A 26 -13.29 -4.73 -27.36
N LEU A 27 -12.77 -4.02 -26.35
CA LEU A 27 -13.09 -4.22 -24.94
C LEU A 27 -14.11 -3.15 -24.52
N PRO A 28 -15.25 -3.49 -23.91
CA PRO A 28 -16.28 -2.50 -23.63
C PRO A 28 -15.95 -1.71 -22.36
N HIS A 29 -15.43 -0.50 -22.52
CA HIS A 29 -15.53 0.54 -21.49
C HIS A 29 -16.94 1.11 -21.48
N ARG A 30 -17.76 0.70 -20.50
CA ARG A 30 -19.05 1.35 -20.20
C ARG A 30 -18.93 2.16 -18.91
N ILE A 31 -18.31 3.34 -19.01
CA ILE A 31 -18.42 4.38 -17.98
C ILE A 31 -19.82 4.99 -18.13
N SER A 32 -20.73 4.61 -17.24
CA SER A 32 -22.04 5.24 -17.11
C SER A 32 -21.87 6.66 -16.56
N LYS A 33 -22.43 7.64 -17.28
CA LYS A 33 -22.50 9.05 -16.90
C LYS A 33 -23.34 9.20 -15.61
N TYR A 34 -22.69 9.45 -14.48
CA TYR A 34 -23.40 9.96 -13.30
C TYR A 34 -23.80 11.42 -13.55
N LYS A 35 -25.13 11.66 -13.56
CA LYS A 35 -25.70 13.00 -13.45
C LYS A 35 -25.43 13.51 -12.04
N THR A 36 -24.60 14.53 -11.93
CA THR A 36 -24.42 15.31 -10.71
C THR A 36 -25.69 16.10 -10.43
N SER A 37 -26.45 15.72 -9.41
CA SER A 37 -27.33 16.66 -8.70
C SER A 37 -26.52 17.29 -7.58
N SER A 38 -26.02 18.49 -7.84
CA SER A 38 -25.37 19.36 -6.88
C SER A 38 -26.37 19.75 -5.78
N SER A 39 -26.19 19.19 -4.59
CA SER A 39 -26.58 19.86 -3.35
C SER A 39 -25.27 20.30 -2.67
N HIS A 40 -25.05 21.61 -2.67
CA HIS A 40 -23.89 22.22 -2.03
C HIS A 40 -24.00 22.05 -0.51
N LEU A 41 -23.20 21.16 0.08
CA LEU A 41 -22.64 21.42 1.41
C LEU A 41 -21.25 22.03 1.18
N ALA A 42 -21.17 23.35 1.31
CA ALA A 42 -19.91 24.07 1.31
C ALA A 42 -19.10 23.65 2.54
N MET A 43 -17.99 22.95 2.35
CA MET A 43 -16.90 22.95 3.33
C MET A 43 -16.19 24.30 3.22
N ALA A 44 -16.49 25.20 4.15
CA ALA A 44 -15.77 26.45 4.29
C ALA A 44 -14.36 26.16 4.83
N THR A 45 -13.35 26.39 3.99
CA THR A 45 -11.96 26.58 4.37
C THR A 45 -11.80 28.01 4.88
N THR A 46 -11.74 28.18 6.20
CA THR A 46 -11.23 29.43 6.81
C THR A 46 -9.97 29.12 7.59
N THR A 47 -8.85 29.62 7.07
CA THR A 47 -7.60 29.80 7.78
C THR A 47 -7.70 31.10 8.57
N GLU A 48 -8.08 31.02 9.84
CA GLU A 48 -7.87 32.11 10.79
C GLU A 48 -7.29 31.55 12.09
N SER A 49 -6.12 32.05 12.45
CA SER A 49 -5.52 31.89 13.77
C SER A 49 -6.33 32.68 14.79
N SER A 50 -7.22 32.01 15.52
CA SER A 50 -7.81 32.53 16.74
C SER A 50 -7.59 31.55 17.88
N SER A 51 -6.88 32.04 18.90
CA SER A 51 -6.72 31.41 20.21
C SER A 51 -8.08 31.30 20.92
N ASN A 52 -8.31 30.15 21.56
CA ASN A 52 -9.46 29.82 22.42
C ASN A 52 -10.82 29.68 21.73
N ASN A 53 -11.01 28.56 21.02
CA ASN A 53 -12.29 27.86 21.05
C ASN A 53 -12.10 26.60 21.89
N ASP A 54 -12.68 26.57 23.08
CA ASP A 54 -12.94 25.30 23.75
C ASP A 54 -13.82 24.48 22.78
N ASN A 55 -13.24 23.51 22.08
CA ASN A 55 -13.99 22.55 21.26
C ASN A 55 -14.84 21.70 22.22
N ILE A 56 -15.99 22.22 22.62
CA ILE A 56 -16.93 21.52 23.48
C ILE A 56 -17.38 20.27 22.72
N LEU A 57 -17.04 19.11 23.27
CA LEU A 57 -17.48 17.83 22.73
C LEU A 57 -19.02 17.77 22.76
N PRO A 58 -19.66 17.23 21.71
CA PRO A 58 -21.11 17.12 21.65
C PRO A 58 -21.63 16.26 22.80
N ASN A 59 -22.85 16.58 23.27
CA ASN A 59 -23.53 15.84 24.33
C ASN A 59 -24.09 14.52 23.76
N ALA A 60 -23.23 13.51 23.66
CA ALA A 60 -23.57 12.14 23.27
C ALA A 60 -23.12 11.15 24.34
N ASP A 61 -23.79 10.00 24.46
CA ASP A 61 -23.41 8.97 25.43
C ASP A 61 -21.98 8.47 25.18
N HIS A 62 -21.60 8.38 23.90
CA HIS A 62 -20.30 7.97 23.43
C HIS A 62 -19.84 8.82 22.23
N ILE A 63 -18.51 8.93 22.09
CA ILE A 63 -17.86 9.56 20.94
C ILE A 63 -16.91 8.53 20.33
N LEU A 64 -17.13 8.19 19.07
CA LEU A 64 -16.22 7.38 18.27
C LEU A 64 -15.28 8.30 17.48
N PHE A 65 -14.02 8.36 17.90
CA PHE A 65 -12.99 9.04 17.13
C PHE A 65 -12.52 8.18 15.96
N ASP A 66 -12.75 8.65 14.74
CA ASP A 66 -12.50 7.92 13.50
C ASP A 66 -12.36 8.87 12.28
N VAL A 67 -11.87 8.34 11.15
CA VAL A 67 -11.87 9.02 9.84
C VAL A 67 -12.46 8.13 8.75
N PRO A 68 -13.06 8.70 7.68
CA PRO A 68 -13.73 7.92 6.64
C PRO A 68 -12.89 6.79 6.02
N VAL A 69 -11.60 7.01 5.77
CA VAL A 69 -10.69 6.03 5.13
C VAL A 69 -10.05 5.01 6.10
N SER A 70 -10.58 4.84 7.30
CA SER A 70 -10.06 3.89 8.29
C SER A 70 -10.72 2.51 8.14
N ASN A 71 -9.96 1.43 7.91
CA ASN A 71 -10.52 0.07 7.93
C ASN A 71 -11.14 -0.30 9.26
N ASN A 72 -10.37 -0.07 10.33
CA ASN A 72 -10.78 -0.39 11.69
C ASN A 72 -11.98 0.47 12.13
N GLY A 73 -12.00 1.73 11.70
CA GLY A 73 -13.13 2.65 11.89
C GLY A 73 -14.38 2.21 11.15
N ALA A 74 -14.24 1.90 9.87
CA ALA A 74 -15.31 1.44 9.01
C ALA A 74 -16.01 0.19 9.55
N ARG A 75 -15.28 -0.75 10.19
CA ARG A 75 -15.90 -1.87 10.93
C ARG A 75 -16.94 -1.39 11.93
N CYS A 76 -16.59 -0.39 12.73
CA CYS A 76 -17.48 0.20 13.74
C CYS A 76 -18.62 0.98 13.08
N ARG A 77 -18.34 1.75 12.02
CA ARG A 77 -19.37 2.52 11.31
C ARG A 77 -20.43 1.64 10.66
N ILE A 78 -20.05 0.50 10.07
CA ILE A 78 -21.00 -0.50 9.56
C ILE A 78 -21.97 -0.92 10.65
N ILE A 79 -21.48 -1.21 11.86
CA ILE A 79 -22.33 -1.62 12.99
C ILE A 79 -23.26 -0.46 13.42
N LEU A 80 -22.72 0.75 13.60
CA LEU A 80 -23.51 1.92 13.99
C LEU A 80 -24.65 2.18 12.99
N TYR A 81 -24.34 2.22 11.70
CA TYR A 81 -25.29 2.50 10.64
C TYR A 81 -26.33 1.38 10.48
N LYS A 82 -25.90 0.11 10.48
CA LYS A 82 -26.80 -1.02 10.25
C LYS A 82 -27.75 -1.25 11.43
N LYS A 83 -27.30 -0.96 12.65
CA LYS A 83 -28.15 -0.99 13.84
C LYS A 83 -29.11 0.20 13.89
N GLY A 84 -28.74 1.32 13.26
CA GLY A 84 -29.50 2.57 13.38
C GLY A 84 -29.29 3.25 14.72
N ILE A 85 -28.07 3.13 15.27
CA ILE A 85 -27.67 3.84 16.49
C ILE A 85 -27.63 5.33 16.18
N SER A 86 -28.30 6.15 17.00
CA SER A 86 -28.45 7.58 16.72
C SER A 86 -27.17 8.37 17.05
N ASN A 87 -27.06 9.58 16.51
CA ASN A 87 -25.91 10.44 16.78
C ASN A 87 -25.85 10.88 18.25
N GLU A 88 -26.99 10.98 18.93
CA GLU A 88 -27.06 11.27 20.38
C GLU A 88 -26.51 10.10 21.22
N GLN A 89 -26.62 8.87 20.73
CA GLN A 89 -26.06 7.69 21.39
C GLN A 89 -24.57 7.54 21.09
N VAL A 90 -24.18 7.63 19.83
CA VAL A 90 -22.78 7.54 19.41
C VAL A 90 -22.51 8.57 18.31
N THR A 91 -21.79 9.64 18.66
CA THR A 91 -21.32 10.62 17.66
C THR A 91 -19.97 10.20 17.10
N ILE A 92 -19.76 10.33 15.80
CA ILE A 92 -18.47 10.09 15.14
C ILE A 92 -17.74 11.42 14.94
N LEU A 93 -16.51 11.54 15.42
CA LEU A 93 -15.67 12.73 15.25
C LEU A 93 -14.28 12.40 14.70
N SER A 94 -13.72 13.31 13.91
CA SER A 94 -12.30 13.23 13.55
C SER A 94 -11.42 13.50 14.78
N PRO A 95 -10.31 12.76 14.98
CA PRO A 95 -9.29 13.09 15.99
C PRO A 95 -8.77 14.53 15.89
N ALA A 96 -8.91 15.20 14.74
CA ALA A 96 -8.55 16.60 14.55
C ALA A 96 -9.27 17.54 15.53
N HIS A 97 -10.45 17.19 16.03
CA HIS A 97 -11.17 17.96 17.07
C HIS A 97 -10.37 18.07 18.38
N LEU A 98 -9.50 17.10 18.65
CA LEU A 98 -8.59 17.08 19.78
C LEU A 98 -7.14 17.41 19.36
N GLY A 99 -6.91 18.03 18.21
CA GLY A 99 -5.56 18.35 17.72
C GLY A 99 -4.84 17.20 17.00
N GLY A 100 -5.54 16.10 16.71
CA GLY A 100 -5.02 14.96 15.93
C GLY A 100 -4.39 13.85 16.77
N LEU A 101 -4.04 12.73 16.13
CA LEU A 101 -3.61 11.49 16.79
C LEU A 101 -2.37 11.63 17.71
N LYS A 102 -1.56 12.67 17.49
CA LYS A 102 -0.31 12.90 18.24
C LYS A 102 -0.46 13.93 19.37
N SER A 103 -1.62 14.59 19.48
CA SER A 103 -1.85 15.61 20.51
C SER A 103 -1.90 14.99 21.90
N GLU A 104 -1.62 15.80 22.91
CA GLU A 104 -1.70 15.38 24.30
C GLU A 104 -3.15 15.13 24.72
N GLU A 105 -4.10 15.88 24.16
CA GLU A 105 -5.53 15.71 24.39
C GLU A 105 -6.03 14.35 23.88
N TYR A 106 -5.64 13.95 22.67
CA TYR A 106 -6.04 12.66 22.13
C TYR A 106 -5.36 11.49 22.86
N LYS A 107 -4.08 11.65 23.20
CA LYS A 107 -3.32 10.62 23.93
C LYS A 107 -3.86 10.32 25.32
N LYS A 108 -4.58 11.25 25.96
CA LYS A 108 -5.31 10.96 27.21
C LYS A 108 -6.39 9.87 27.01
N LEU A 109 -6.95 9.75 25.81
CA LEU A 109 -7.94 8.72 25.46
C LEU A 109 -7.29 7.49 24.80
N SER A 110 -6.27 7.68 24.00
CA SER A 110 -5.56 6.61 23.30
C SER A 110 -4.05 6.83 23.47
N PRO A 111 -3.43 6.33 24.56
CA PRO A 111 -2.02 6.59 24.87
C PRO A 111 -1.05 6.21 23.75
N LEU A 112 -1.40 5.21 22.95
CA LEU A 112 -0.64 4.77 21.76
C LEU A 112 -1.00 5.52 20.47
N GLY A 113 -1.95 6.47 20.52
CA GLY A 113 -2.43 7.22 19.35
C GLY A 113 -3.21 6.37 18.34
N LEU A 114 -3.79 5.25 18.79
CA LEU A 114 -4.56 4.32 17.96
C LEU A 114 -5.96 4.84 17.66
N MET A 115 -6.46 4.47 16.47
CA MET A 115 -7.79 4.77 15.97
C MET A 115 -8.39 3.50 15.32
N PRO A 116 -9.70 3.22 15.49
CA PRO A 116 -10.70 4.02 16.19
C PRO A 116 -10.54 4.02 17.72
N CYS A 117 -11.15 5.01 18.36
CA CYS A 117 -11.20 5.14 19.82
C CYS A 117 -12.61 5.57 20.24
N LEU A 118 -13.29 4.76 21.06
CA LEU A 118 -14.64 5.04 21.57
C LEU A 118 -14.55 5.54 23.02
N THR A 119 -15.11 6.71 23.33
CA THR A 119 -15.18 7.18 24.72
C THR A 119 -16.17 6.37 25.54
N LEU A 120 -15.90 6.19 26.82
CA LEU A 120 -16.82 5.60 27.79
C LEU A 120 -17.40 6.69 28.70
N PRO A 121 -18.68 6.60 29.09
CA PRO A 121 -19.30 7.56 29.99
C PRO A 121 -18.60 7.52 31.35
N LYS A 122 -18.43 8.69 31.97
CA LYS A 122 -17.98 8.81 33.35
C LYS A 122 -19.11 8.39 34.28
N HIS A 123 -18.98 7.24 34.94
CA HIS A 123 -19.91 6.84 36.00
C HIS A 123 -19.63 7.60 37.30
N GLU A 124 -20.69 8.06 37.97
CA GLU A 124 -20.61 8.79 39.24
C GLU A 124 -20.04 7.94 40.40
N ASN A 125 -20.09 6.60 40.31
CA ASN A 125 -19.64 5.69 41.36
C ASN A 125 -18.50 4.76 40.88
N PRO A 126 -17.23 5.04 41.22
CA PRO A 126 -16.06 4.29 40.75
C PRO A 126 -16.07 2.80 41.11
N SER A 127 -16.72 2.40 42.21
CA SER A 127 -16.79 1.01 42.66
C SER A 127 -17.78 0.14 41.86
N GLN A 128 -18.56 0.73 40.95
CA GLN A 128 -19.39 0.02 39.98
C GLN A 128 -18.76 -0.02 38.58
N GLN A 129 -17.55 0.52 38.41
CA GLN A 129 -16.84 0.44 37.14
C GLN A 129 -16.37 -0.99 36.90
N TYR A 130 -17.10 -1.74 36.08
CA TYR A 130 -16.58 -2.96 35.43
C TYR A 130 -15.30 -2.69 34.60
N HIS A 131 -14.93 -1.42 34.41
CA HIS A 131 -13.82 -0.96 33.57
C HIS A 131 -12.65 -0.36 34.36
N GLY A 132 -12.68 -0.37 35.70
CA GLY A 132 -11.52 -0.01 36.55
C GLY A 132 -10.88 1.36 36.24
N GLY A 133 -11.64 2.36 35.81
CA GLY A 133 -11.14 3.69 35.46
C GLY A 133 -10.83 3.94 33.99
N LEU A 134 -11.09 2.98 33.08
CA LEU A 134 -10.96 3.18 31.63
C LEU A 134 -11.88 4.31 31.13
N SER A 135 -11.30 5.30 30.46
CA SER A 135 -12.02 6.43 29.84
C SER A 135 -12.50 6.15 28.41
N SER A 136 -11.98 5.09 27.79
CA SER A 136 -12.13 4.83 26.36
C SER A 136 -11.78 3.38 26.03
N LEU A 137 -12.33 2.89 24.91
CA LEU A 137 -11.98 1.63 24.27
C LEU A 137 -11.23 1.93 22.97
N VAL A 138 -10.15 1.19 22.74
CA VAL A 138 -9.44 1.10 21.45
C VAL A 138 -9.58 -0.34 20.93
N GLU A 139 -9.05 -0.60 19.74
CA GLU A 139 -9.23 -1.85 18.97
C GLU A 139 -10.65 -2.03 18.43
N SER A 140 -10.76 -2.15 17.10
CA SER A 140 -12.05 -2.16 16.41
C SER A 140 -12.92 -3.37 16.74
N ASP A 141 -12.34 -4.56 17.00
CA ASP A 141 -13.10 -5.73 17.45
C ASP A 141 -13.67 -5.52 18.86
N THR A 142 -12.88 -5.00 19.80
CA THR A 142 -13.33 -4.69 21.17
C THR A 142 -14.46 -3.66 21.16
N ILE A 143 -14.29 -2.58 20.38
CA ILE A 143 -15.31 -1.54 20.21
C ILE A 143 -16.57 -2.14 19.57
N ALA A 144 -16.43 -2.93 18.50
CA ALA A 144 -17.54 -3.59 17.83
C ALA A 144 -18.34 -4.46 18.81
N ARG A 145 -17.69 -5.35 19.55
CA ARG A 145 -18.35 -6.23 20.53
C ARG A 145 -19.02 -5.44 21.65
N TYR A 146 -18.38 -4.36 22.13
CA TYR A 146 -19.02 -3.46 23.09
C TYR A 146 -20.30 -2.85 22.53
N LEU A 147 -20.27 -2.30 21.31
CA LEU A 147 -21.46 -1.71 20.67
C LEU A 147 -22.57 -2.76 20.45
N LEU A 148 -22.22 -3.98 20.04
CA LEU A 148 -23.18 -5.08 19.88
C LEU A 148 -23.84 -5.47 21.20
N SER A 149 -23.07 -5.51 22.29
CA SER A 149 -23.58 -5.81 23.63
C SER A 149 -24.42 -4.66 24.21
N LYS A 150 -23.89 -3.43 24.17
CA LYS A 150 -24.52 -2.22 24.71
C LYS A 150 -25.86 -1.90 24.04
N TYR A 151 -25.95 -2.12 22.73
CA TYR A 151 -27.13 -1.86 21.91
C TYR A 151 -27.76 -3.15 21.37
N ALA A 152 -27.76 -4.22 22.18
CA ALA A 152 -28.26 -5.53 21.76
C ALA A 152 -29.73 -5.52 21.29
N THR A 153 -30.55 -4.59 21.81
CA THR A 153 -31.98 -4.46 21.48
C THR A 153 -32.28 -3.61 20.24
N ILE A 154 -31.26 -3.02 19.60
CA ILE A 154 -31.41 -2.10 18.47
C ILE A 154 -30.90 -2.76 17.18
N GLY A 155 -31.73 -2.86 16.14
CA GLY A 155 -31.33 -3.38 14.83
C GLY A 155 -30.85 -4.84 14.85
N PRO A 156 -30.08 -5.30 13.85
CA PRO A 156 -29.64 -6.69 13.76
C PRO A 156 -28.59 -7.03 14.83
N SER A 157 -28.50 -8.32 15.17
CA SER A 157 -27.62 -8.82 16.23
C SER A 157 -26.14 -8.83 15.85
N PHE A 158 -25.82 -8.98 14.56
CA PHE A 158 -24.47 -9.30 14.04
C PHE A 158 -23.93 -10.67 14.49
N GLN A 159 -24.78 -11.53 15.05
CA GLN A 159 -24.45 -12.91 15.41
C GLN A 159 -23.13 -13.03 16.22
N PRO A 160 -22.97 -12.32 17.35
CA PRO A 160 -21.68 -12.23 18.06
C PRO A 160 -21.17 -13.58 18.61
N GLU A 161 -22.07 -14.55 18.79
CA GLU A 161 -21.75 -15.91 19.24
C GLU A 161 -21.55 -16.91 18.09
N ASN A 162 -21.66 -16.49 16.83
CA ASN A 162 -21.48 -17.38 15.69
C ASN A 162 -19.98 -17.75 15.54
N PRO A 163 -19.61 -19.04 15.68
CA PRO A 163 -18.21 -19.44 15.68
C PRO A 163 -17.51 -19.19 14.34
N LYS A 164 -18.22 -19.33 13.21
CA LYS A 164 -17.69 -19.00 11.88
C LYS A 164 -17.40 -17.50 11.77
N SER A 165 -18.32 -16.67 12.24
CA SER A 165 -18.16 -15.21 12.22
C SER A 165 -16.96 -14.76 13.06
N ASN A 166 -16.83 -15.30 14.27
CA ASN A 166 -15.71 -15.02 15.16
C ASN A 166 -14.37 -15.52 14.62
N LEU A 167 -14.34 -16.70 13.99
CA LEU A 167 -13.13 -17.22 13.34
C LEU A 167 -12.68 -16.32 12.19
N ILE A 168 -13.60 -15.89 11.32
CA ILE A 168 -13.28 -14.98 10.22
C ILE A 168 -12.74 -13.64 10.75
N ALA A 169 -13.39 -13.05 11.74
CA ALA A 169 -12.93 -11.81 12.35
C ALA A 169 -11.53 -11.95 12.95
N ARG A 170 -11.25 -13.09 13.63
CA ARG A 170 -9.93 -13.33 14.21
C ARG A 170 -8.86 -13.58 13.15
N MET A 171 -9.20 -14.32 12.09
CA MET A 171 -8.28 -14.56 10.96
C MET A 171 -7.92 -13.25 10.27
N HIS A 172 -8.89 -12.36 10.08
CA HIS A 172 -8.66 -11.01 9.57
C HIS A 172 -7.67 -10.25 10.47
N ASP A 173 -7.94 -10.17 11.77
CA ASP A 173 -7.14 -9.36 12.70
C ASP A 173 -5.72 -9.89 12.96
N MET A 174 -5.51 -11.21 12.86
CA MET A 174 -4.21 -11.82 13.10
C MET A 174 -3.35 -11.97 11.85
N TYR A 175 -3.96 -12.28 10.70
CA TYR A 175 -3.21 -12.72 9.52
C TYR A 175 -3.42 -11.83 8.31
N LEU A 176 -4.55 -11.14 8.20
CA LEU A 176 -4.82 -10.31 7.03
C LEU A 176 -4.33 -8.87 7.25
N THR A 177 -4.75 -8.22 8.32
CA THR A 177 -4.42 -6.81 8.61
C THR A 177 -2.94 -6.60 8.94
N THR A 178 -2.31 -7.60 9.55
CA THR A 178 -0.90 -7.56 9.96
C THR A 178 0.07 -7.44 8.79
N ILE A 179 -0.36 -7.84 7.59
CA ILE A 179 0.43 -7.75 6.36
C ILE A 179 -0.26 -6.92 5.27
N GLN A 180 -1.43 -6.33 5.56
CA GLN A 180 -2.19 -5.51 4.61
C GLN A 180 -1.38 -4.29 4.10
N GLY A 181 -0.34 -3.88 4.82
CA GLY A 181 0.66 -2.93 4.35
C GLY A 181 1.24 -3.29 2.98
N CYS A 182 1.23 -4.57 2.57
CA CYS A 182 1.69 -5.00 1.24
C CYS A 182 0.85 -4.45 0.08
N LEU A 183 -0.37 -3.95 0.32
CA LEU A 183 -1.18 -3.32 -0.74
C LEU A 183 -0.56 -2.01 -1.25
N TYR A 184 0.30 -1.39 -0.44
CA TYR A 184 1.11 -0.21 -0.74
C TYR A 184 2.45 -0.66 -1.39
N LYS A 185 3.02 0.11 -2.34
CA LYS A 185 4.38 -0.17 -2.87
C LYS A 185 5.44 0.20 -1.82
N PRO A 186 6.30 -0.71 -1.38
CA PRO A 186 6.81 -0.69 -0.02
C PRO A 186 7.73 0.50 0.29
N ALA A 187 7.35 1.33 1.29
CA ALA A 187 8.35 2.01 2.12
C ALA A 187 9.03 0.97 3.02
N SER A 188 10.34 1.04 3.24
CA SER A 188 11.15 0.05 4.01
C SER A 188 10.71 -0.29 5.44
N ARG A 189 9.67 0.36 5.93
CA ARG A 189 9.11 0.21 7.27
C ARG A 189 7.62 -0.10 7.29
N LEU A 190 7.01 -0.42 6.14
CA LEU A 190 5.67 -0.99 6.19
C LEU A 190 5.79 -2.38 6.83
N PRO A 191 4.90 -2.73 7.78
CA PRO A 191 4.91 -4.02 8.42
C PRO A 191 4.47 -5.05 7.38
N LEU A 192 5.42 -5.56 6.60
CA LEU A 192 5.24 -6.77 5.80
C LEU A 192 5.33 -8.01 6.71
N GLY A 193 5.13 -7.87 8.03
CA GLY A 193 5.37 -8.94 9.00
C GLY A 193 6.79 -9.49 8.89
N ASP A 194 6.88 -10.81 8.75
CA ASP A 194 8.14 -11.56 8.59
C ASP A 194 8.58 -11.72 7.12
N TYR A 195 7.89 -11.06 6.18
CA TYR A 195 8.17 -11.22 4.74
C TYR A 195 9.32 -10.30 4.29
N PRO A 196 10.31 -10.83 3.56
CA PRO A 196 11.52 -10.09 3.18
C PRO A 196 11.25 -9.01 2.11
N ASP A 197 10.16 -9.15 1.35
CA ASP A 197 9.80 -8.25 0.27
C ASP A 197 8.26 -8.18 0.11
N ARG A 198 7.80 -7.22 -0.71
CA ARG A 198 6.37 -7.01 -0.95
C ARG A 198 5.72 -8.16 -1.72
N LYS A 199 6.44 -8.81 -2.64
CA LYS A 199 5.91 -9.87 -3.48
C LYS A 199 5.51 -11.07 -2.63
N SER A 200 6.43 -11.56 -1.79
CA SER A 200 6.18 -12.61 -0.80
C SER A 200 5.08 -12.23 0.21
N ALA A 201 5.01 -10.95 0.61
CA ALA A 201 3.92 -10.46 1.46
C ALA A 201 2.54 -10.49 0.75
N ILE A 202 2.48 -10.15 -0.54
CA ILE A 202 1.24 -10.22 -1.34
C ILE A 202 0.81 -11.66 -1.55
N GLU A 203 1.74 -12.58 -1.81
CA GLU A 203 1.43 -14.01 -1.92
C GLU A 203 0.80 -14.54 -0.62
N ALA A 204 1.38 -14.17 0.53
CA ALA A 204 0.82 -14.49 1.83
C ALA A 204 -0.55 -13.83 2.07
N TYR A 205 -0.72 -12.56 1.68
CA TYR A 205 -1.98 -11.84 1.78
C TYR A 205 -3.10 -12.51 0.96
N ARG A 206 -2.81 -12.90 -0.29
CA ARG A 206 -3.74 -13.66 -1.14
C ARG A 206 -4.04 -15.03 -0.56
N LYS A 207 -3.05 -15.73 -0.03
CA LYS A 207 -3.24 -17.01 0.66
C LYS A 207 -4.22 -16.86 1.83
N ASN A 208 -4.12 -15.79 2.62
CA ASN A 208 -5.02 -15.55 3.75
C ASN A 208 -6.47 -15.29 3.30
N TRP A 209 -6.69 -14.57 2.20
CA TRP A 209 -8.01 -14.46 1.58
C TRP A 209 -8.56 -15.81 1.13
N ASN A 210 -7.75 -16.65 0.49
CA ASN A 210 -8.15 -18.00 0.07
C ASN A 210 -8.51 -18.90 1.25
N ILE A 211 -7.78 -18.82 2.37
CA ILE A 211 -8.12 -19.54 3.59
C ILE A 211 -9.48 -19.08 4.13
N ILE A 212 -9.73 -17.78 4.19
CA ILE A 212 -11.02 -17.24 4.62
C ILE A 212 -12.16 -17.70 3.70
N GLU A 213 -11.93 -17.68 2.38
CA GLU A 213 -12.90 -18.18 1.40
C GLU A 213 -13.19 -19.68 1.58
N SER A 214 -12.21 -20.49 2.01
CA SER A 214 -12.42 -21.92 2.24
C SER A 214 -13.45 -22.23 3.33
N PHE A 215 -13.74 -21.28 4.22
CA PHE A 215 -14.80 -21.41 5.22
C PHE A 215 -16.20 -21.16 4.65
N LEU A 216 -16.29 -20.67 3.40
CA LEU A 216 -17.54 -20.31 2.75
C LEU A 216 -18.08 -21.50 1.94
N THR A 217 -19.33 -21.80 2.18
CA THR A 217 -20.13 -22.74 1.40
C THR A 217 -20.46 -22.14 0.03
N ASP A 218 -20.80 -23.00 -0.95
CA ASP A 218 -21.06 -22.56 -2.32
C ASP A 218 -22.35 -21.73 -2.47
N ASP A 219 -23.24 -21.78 -1.48
CA ASP A 219 -24.50 -21.04 -1.37
C ASP A 219 -24.33 -19.52 -1.16
N VAL A 220 -23.11 -19.05 -0.86
CA VAL A 220 -22.74 -17.63 -1.03
C VAL A 220 -22.90 -17.17 -2.50
N ALA A 221 -23.26 -18.09 -3.42
CA ALA A 221 -23.50 -17.80 -4.83
C ALA A 221 -24.96 -17.62 -5.28
N GLU A 222 -25.99 -18.06 -4.54
CA GLU A 222 -27.36 -18.07 -5.11
C GLU A 222 -28.44 -17.38 -4.28
N ASP A 223 -28.46 -17.45 -2.95
CA ASP A 223 -29.56 -16.87 -2.14
C ASP A 223 -29.14 -16.37 -0.73
N ALA A 224 -27.83 -16.16 -0.48
CA ALA A 224 -27.30 -15.77 0.83
C ALA A 224 -26.48 -14.46 0.77
N THR A 225 -27.05 -13.44 1.41
CA THR A 225 -26.70 -12.02 1.37
C THR A 225 -25.41 -11.68 2.16
N TYR A 226 -24.93 -12.56 3.06
CA TYR A 226 -23.82 -12.31 4.00
C TYR A 226 -22.93 -13.56 4.26
N LEU A 227 -21.75 -13.38 4.86
CA LEU A 227 -20.72 -14.44 5.05
C LEU A 227 -21.17 -15.63 5.92
N CYS A 228 -22.09 -15.38 6.86
CA CYS A 228 -22.56 -16.39 7.82
C CYS A 228 -24.05 -16.73 7.63
N GLY A 229 -24.61 -16.49 6.44
CA GLY A 229 -25.98 -16.85 6.09
C GLY A 229 -26.81 -15.65 5.64
N LYS A 230 -28.10 -15.63 5.98
CA LYS A 230 -29.05 -14.61 5.53
C LYS A 230 -29.03 -13.32 6.35
N GLU A 231 -28.46 -13.37 7.55
CA GLU A 231 -28.34 -12.20 8.43
C GLU A 231 -26.91 -11.69 8.44
N VAL A 232 -26.75 -10.37 8.57
CA VAL A 232 -25.45 -9.73 8.74
C VAL A 232 -24.74 -10.28 9.98
N SER A 233 -23.42 -10.44 9.89
CA SER A 233 -22.59 -10.93 10.99
C SER A 233 -21.39 -10.01 11.23
N LEU A 234 -20.72 -10.17 12.38
CA LEU A 234 -19.51 -9.42 12.69
C LEU A 234 -18.41 -9.60 11.63
N ALA A 235 -18.32 -10.79 11.03
CA ALA A 235 -17.43 -11.08 9.92
C ALA A 235 -17.65 -10.14 8.72
N ASP A 236 -18.90 -9.80 8.39
CA ASP A 236 -19.22 -8.91 7.27
C ASP A 236 -18.70 -7.49 7.54
N ALA A 237 -18.98 -6.96 8.73
CA ALA A 237 -18.44 -5.67 9.16
C ALA A 237 -16.90 -5.67 9.25
N THR A 238 -16.32 -6.82 9.54
CA THR A 238 -14.87 -6.98 9.71
C THR A 238 -14.13 -7.03 8.37
N LEU A 239 -14.57 -7.88 7.44
CA LEU A 239 -13.86 -8.08 6.17
C LEU A 239 -14.13 -6.97 5.15
N PHE A 240 -15.34 -6.39 5.16
CA PHE A 240 -15.77 -5.52 4.05
C PHE A 240 -14.83 -4.33 3.82
N PRO A 241 -14.39 -3.58 4.86
CA PRO A 241 -13.44 -2.49 4.65
C PRO A 241 -12.13 -2.95 4.00
N SER A 242 -11.56 -4.07 4.45
CA SER A 242 -10.33 -4.63 3.86
C SER A 242 -10.53 -5.11 2.42
N ALA A 243 -11.73 -5.58 2.07
CA ALA A 243 -12.10 -5.89 0.70
C ALA A 243 -12.15 -4.63 -0.20
N VAL A 244 -12.65 -3.48 0.31
CA VAL A 244 -12.58 -2.19 -0.40
C VAL A 244 -11.13 -1.84 -0.74
N PHE A 245 -10.24 -1.96 0.24
CA PHE A 245 -8.82 -1.64 0.04
C PHE A 245 -8.15 -2.61 -0.94
N ALA A 246 -8.38 -3.92 -0.80
CA ALA A 246 -7.80 -4.91 -1.70
C ALA A 246 -8.22 -4.67 -3.15
N THR A 247 -9.52 -4.47 -3.39
CA THR A 247 -10.09 -4.30 -4.73
C THR A 247 -9.69 -3.01 -5.42
N TYR A 248 -9.42 -1.93 -4.67
CA TYR A 248 -8.95 -0.67 -5.23
C TYR A 248 -7.42 -0.59 -5.34
N MET A 249 -6.70 -0.99 -4.29
CA MET A 249 -5.25 -0.75 -4.20
C MET A 249 -4.42 -1.77 -4.95
N LEU A 250 -4.78 -3.06 -4.90
CA LEU A 250 -3.96 -4.10 -5.52
C LEU A 250 -3.80 -3.85 -7.03
N PRO A 251 -4.88 -3.61 -7.82
CA PRO A 251 -4.74 -3.31 -9.26
C PRO A 251 -4.08 -1.96 -9.56
N LYS A 252 -3.99 -1.05 -8.57
CA LYS A 252 -3.33 0.25 -8.72
C LYS A 252 -1.81 0.13 -8.57
N PHE A 253 -1.36 -0.87 -7.83
CA PHE A 253 0.02 -1.06 -7.41
C PHE A 253 0.53 -2.47 -7.75
N ASP A 254 0.00 -3.12 -8.78
CA ASP A 254 0.38 -4.48 -9.21
C ASP A 254 1.45 -4.49 -10.33
N SER A 255 1.97 -3.33 -10.73
CA SER A 255 2.94 -3.22 -11.82
C SER A 255 4.23 -4.04 -11.62
N ASP A 256 4.53 -4.36 -10.37
CA ASP A 256 5.67 -5.18 -9.91
C ASP A 256 5.30 -6.66 -9.70
N LEU A 257 4.08 -7.09 -10.06
CA LEU A 257 3.64 -8.48 -9.97
C LEU A 257 3.70 -9.19 -11.32
N ASP A 258 4.31 -10.37 -11.35
CA ASP A 258 4.48 -11.17 -12.58
C ASP A 258 3.13 -11.61 -13.20
N HIS A 259 2.09 -11.79 -12.36
CA HIS A 259 0.76 -12.23 -12.75
C HIS A 259 -0.35 -11.54 -11.92
N PRO A 260 -1.14 -10.62 -12.52
CA PRO A 260 -2.26 -10.01 -11.82
C PRO A 260 -3.40 -11.03 -11.67
N GLU A 261 -3.65 -11.46 -10.44
CA GLU A 261 -4.84 -12.24 -10.07
C GLU A 261 -5.93 -11.30 -9.53
N PRO A 262 -7.21 -11.73 -9.56
CA PRO A 262 -8.28 -10.98 -8.91
C PRO A 262 -7.92 -10.66 -7.45
N PRO A 263 -8.18 -9.42 -6.97
CA PRO A 263 -7.81 -9.02 -5.61
C PRO A 263 -8.48 -9.84 -4.49
N LEU A 264 -9.62 -10.46 -4.79
CA LEU A 264 -10.36 -11.34 -3.91
C LEU A 264 -10.64 -12.65 -4.64
N PRO A 265 -10.72 -13.78 -3.92
CA PRO A 265 -11.15 -15.04 -4.51
C PRO A 265 -12.65 -15.03 -4.88
N PRO A 266 -13.12 -15.99 -5.69
CA PRO A 266 -14.42 -15.88 -6.37
C PRO A 266 -15.65 -15.72 -5.47
N LYS A 267 -15.75 -16.47 -4.36
CA LYS A 267 -16.90 -16.37 -3.43
C LYS A 267 -16.89 -15.01 -2.73
N LEU A 268 -15.72 -14.55 -2.29
CA LEU A 268 -15.57 -13.25 -1.65
C LEU A 268 -15.78 -12.08 -2.61
N THR A 269 -15.43 -12.24 -3.88
CA THR A 269 -15.76 -11.25 -4.92
C THR A 269 -17.26 -11.08 -5.05
N ARG A 270 -18.02 -12.18 -5.15
CA ARG A 270 -19.48 -12.13 -5.23
C ARG A 270 -20.11 -11.51 -3.99
N TRP A 271 -19.67 -11.92 -2.79
CA TRP A 271 -20.13 -11.34 -1.53
C TRP A 271 -19.88 -9.83 -1.46
N PHE A 272 -18.66 -9.39 -1.80
CA PHE A 272 -18.28 -7.99 -1.78
C PHE A 272 -19.13 -7.16 -2.73
N ASP A 273 -19.28 -7.60 -3.98
CA ASP A 273 -20.11 -6.92 -4.97
C ASP A 273 -21.58 -6.88 -4.55
N HIS A 274 -22.09 -7.98 -4.01
CA HIS A 274 -23.47 -8.04 -3.54
C HIS A 274 -23.74 -7.00 -2.45
N LEU A 275 -22.91 -6.93 -1.41
CA LEU A 275 -23.08 -5.96 -0.33
C LEU A 275 -22.91 -4.52 -0.81
N ARG A 276 -21.88 -4.27 -1.63
CA ARG A 276 -21.60 -2.94 -2.16
C ARG A 276 -22.75 -2.40 -3.03
N ILE A 277 -23.46 -3.26 -3.74
CA ILE A 277 -24.52 -2.86 -4.69
C ILE A 277 -25.90 -2.86 -4.02
N ASN A 278 -26.19 -3.85 -3.16
CA ASN A 278 -27.56 -4.13 -2.71
C ASN A 278 -27.81 -3.77 -1.24
N ASP A 279 -26.78 -3.49 -0.44
CA ASP A 279 -26.93 -3.11 0.96
C ASP A 279 -26.52 -1.66 1.22
N SER A 280 -27.50 -0.80 1.44
CA SER A 280 -27.30 0.65 1.59
C SER A 280 -26.28 1.04 2.67
N THR A 281 -26.12 0.24 3.72
CA THR A 281 -25.12 0.51 4.77
C THR A 281 -23.71 0.27 4.26
N PHE A 282 -23.50 -0.85 3.57
CA PHE A 282 -22.19 -1.19 3.01
C PHE A 282 -21.85 -0.31 1.82
N THR A 283 -22.83 0.05 0.98
CA THR A 283 -22.67 1.08 -0.07
C THR A 283 -22.20 2.41 0.53
N LYS A 284 -22.87 2.90 1.58
CA LYS A 284 -22.48 4.15 2.24
C LYS A 284 -21.04 4.12 2.74
N VAL A 285 -20.63 3.04 3.42
CA VAL A 285 -19.27 2.91 3.95
C VAL A 285 -18.24 2.76 2.82
N TYR A 286 -18.57 2.05 1.75
CA TYR A 286 -17.76 1.99 0.54
C TYR A 286 -17.53 3.41 -0.03
N ASP A 287 -18.60 4.19 -0.18
CA ASP A 287 -18.53 5.55 -0.73
C ASP A 287 -17.69 6.48 0.17
N GLU A 288 -17.84 6.41 1.50
CA GLU A 288 -17.02 7.17 2.46
C GLU A 288 -15.51 6.88 2.32
N ILE A 289 -15.16 5.60 2.19
CA ILE A 289 -13.77 5.16 2.00
C ILE A 289 -13.25 5.63 0.63
N MET A 290 -14.02 5.39 -0.44
CA MET A 290 -13.61 5.66 -1.82
C MET A 290 -13.54 7.15 -2.12
N ASP A 291 -14.46 7.97 -1.61
CA ASP A 291 -14.41 9.42 -1.75
C ASP A 291 -13.10 9.97 -1.16
N THR A 292 -12.67 9.46 -0.01
CA THR A 292 -11.40 9.87 0.57
C THR A 292 -10.21 9.37 -0.25
N MET A 293 -10.19 8.11 -0.69
CA MET A 293 -9.08 7.56 -1.47
C MET A 293 -8.94 8.19 -2.87
N VAL A 294 -10.05 8.48 -3.53
CA VAL A 294 -10.06 9.02 -4.90
C VAL A 294 -10.09 10.53 -4.89
N ASN A 295 -11.11 11.16 -4.29
CA ASN A 295 -11.26 12.60 -4.40
C ASN A 295 -10.25 13.34 -3.53
N SER A 296 -10.08 12.94 -2.27
CA SER A 296 -9.12 13.62 -1.39
C SER A 296 -7.67 13.25 -1.70
N TRP A 297 -7.34 11.95 -1.74
CA TRP A 297 -5.94 11.52 -1.84
C TRP A 297 -5.40 11.57 -3.28
N GLU A 298 -6.16 11.11 -4.27
CA GLU A 298 -5.69 11.09 -5.66
C GLU A 298 -5.85 12.44 -6.35
N ASN A 299 -7.05 13.02 -6.31
CA ASN A 299 -7.38 14.17 -7.15
C ASN A 299 -7.04 15.53 -6.52
N THR A 300 -7.05 15.64 -5.18
CA THR A 300 -6.91 16.95 -4.51
C THR A 300 -5.52 17.16 -3.92
N ASN A 301 -5.07 16.25 -3.05
CA ASN A 301 -3.88 16.49 -2.24
C ASN A 301 -2.66 15.69 -2.71
N HIS A 302 -2.78 14.94 -3.81
CA HIS A 302 -1.75 14.04 -4.34
C HIS A 302 -1.06 13.22 -3.24
N ARG A 303 -1.89 12.74 -2.29
CA ARG A 303 -1.43 12.14 -1.05
C ARG A 303 -0.67 10.83 -1.32
N TRP A 304 -0.95 10.15 -2.44
CA TRP A 304 -0.17 8.99 -2.87
C TRP A 304 1.32 9.35 -2.98
N ASP A 305 1.69 10.52 -3.49
CA ASP A 305 3.09 10.91 -3.67
C ASP A 305 3.85 11.15 -2.34
N SER A 306 3.11 11.35 -1.24
CA SER A 306 3.66 11.64 0.09
C SER A 306 3.39 10.56 1.13
N ILE A 307 2.53 9.58 0.83
CA ILE A 307 2.30 8.42 1.70
C ILE A 307 3.55 7.55 1.64
N ARG A 308 4.11 7.26 2.82
CA ARG A 308 5.12 6.21 2.97
C ARG A 308 4.60 4.92 2.34
N GLY A 309 5.22 4.52 1.25
CA GLY A 309 4.90 3.29 0.56
C GLY A 309 3.82 3.40 -0.53
N ALA A 310 3.60 4.54 -1.17
CA ALA A 310 2.99 4.48 -2.50
C ALA A 310 3.99 4.12 -3.61
N GLY A 311 5.28 3.97 -3.25
CA GLY A 311 6.42 3.71 -4.13
C GLY A 311 6.76 4.93 -4.98
N VAL A 312 8.05 5.11 -5.28
CA VAL A 312 8.43 6.00 -6.38
C VAL A 312 8.00 5.31 -7.67
N ARG A 313 7.04 5.89 -8.41
CA ARG A 313 6.77 5.39 -9.76
C ARG A 313 8.02 5.60 -10.59
N ASP A 314 8.54 4.52 -11.15
CA ASP A 314 9.60 4.64 -12.14
C ASP A 314 9.05 5.26 -13.43
N THR A 315 9.23 6.58 -13.56
CA THR A 315 8.83 7.35 -14.74
C THR A 315 10.03 7.69 -15.63
N ALA A 316 11.21 7.17 -15.32
CA ALA A 316 12.41 7.52 -16.07
C ALA A 316 12.37 6.89 -17.47
N PRO A 317 12.93 7.53 -18.51
CA PRO A 317 13.06 6.91 -19.82
C PRO A 317 13.83 5.58 -19.75
N SER A 318 13.52 4.67 -20.68
CA SER A 318 14.29 3.43 -20.85
C SER A 318 15.75 3.75 -21.21
N THR A 319 16.66 2.97 -20.63
CA THR A 319 18.11 3.05 -20.77
C THR A 319 18.67 1.85 -21.52
N ILE A 320 19.96 1.88 -21.84
CA ILE A 320 20.66 0.75 -22.46
C ILE A 320 20.62 -0.52 -21.59
N PHE A 321 20.56 -0.39 -20.26
CA PHE A 321 20.48 -1.54 -19.36
C PHE A 321 19.09 -2.19 -19.41
N ASP A 322 18.03 -1.43 -19.60
CA ASP A 322 16.68 -1.97 -19.83
C ASP A 322 16.65 -2.80 -21.13
N LEU A 323 17.38 -2.36 -22.16
CA LEU A 323 17.54 -3.10 -23.41
C LEU A 323 18.38 -4.38 -23.24
N ILE A 324 19.31 -4.43 -22.29
CA ILE A 324 20.01 -5.67 -21.92
C ILE A 324 19.05 -6.61 -21.18
N LEU A 325 18.34 -6.09 -20.17
CA LEU A 325 17.42 -6.86 -19.33
C LEU A 325 16.30 -7.52 -20.14
N ASN A 326 15.78 -6.84 -21.16
CA ASN A 326 14.75 -7.38 -22.04
C ASN A 326 15.30 -8.19 -23.23
N GLY A 327 16.62 -8.34 -23.34
CA GLY A 327 17.29 -9.12 -24.39
C GLY A 327 17.34 -8.45 -25.77
N SER A 328 16.97 -7.17 -25.89
CA SER A 328 17.07 -6.42 -27.16
C SER A 328 18.52 -6.21 -27.60
N ILE A 329 19.46 -6.14 -26.65
CA ILE A 329 20.89 -6.12 -26.93
C ILE A 329 21.64 -7.18 -26.11
N PRO A 330 22.70 -7.79 -26.69
CA PRO A 330 23.45 -8.81 -25.98
C PRO A 330 24.35 -8.22 -24.90
N ALA A 331 24.52 -8.96 -23.81
CA ALA A 331 25.55 -8.71 -22.80
C ALA A 331 26.25 -10.02 -22.44
N THR A 332 27.54 -9.95 -22.06
CA THR A 332 28.25 -11.12 -21.54
C THR A 332 27.91 -11.26 -20.05
N ILE A 333 26.84 -12.00 -19.76
CA ILE A 333 26.37 -12.25 -18.40
C ILE A 333 27.40 -13.09 -17.65
N VAL A 334 27.75 -12.68 -16.44
CA VAL A 334 28.66 -13.41 -15.55
C VAL A 334 27.95 -14.02 -14.35
N ARG A 335 26.89 -13.37 -13.87
CA ARG A 335 26.07 -13.84 -12.77
C ARG A 335 24.68 -13.21 -12.85
N GLU A 336 23.68 -13.96 -12.45
CA GLU A 336 22.29 -13.50 -12.44
C GLU A 336 21.55 -14.19 -11.30
N ASN A 337 20.71 -13.44 -10.58
CA ASN A 337 19.74 -13.99 -9.64
C ASN A 337 18.37 -13.33 -9.88
N GLU A 338 17.41 -13.49 -8.96
CA GLU A 338 16.07 -12.91 -9.10
C GLU A 338 16.07 -11.38 -9.24
N HIS A 339 17.00 -10.68 -8.59
CA HIS A 339 16.96 -9.22 -8.48
C HIS A 339 18.09 -8.48 -9.18
N ILE A 340 19.21 -9.14 -9.47
CA ILE A 340 20.44 -8.53 -9.96
C ILE A 340 20.92 -9.25 -11.22
N LEU A 341 21.36 -8.46 -12.19
CA LEU A 341 22.11 -8.92 -13.33
C LEU A 341 23.54 -8.37 -13.25
N ALA A 342 24.52 -9.26 -13.41
CA ALA A 342 25.93 -8.90 -13.51
C ALA A 342 26.51 -9.30 -14.86
N PHE A 343 27.19 -8.39 -15.54
CA PHE A 343 27.73 -8.60 -16.89
C PHE A 343 29.02 -7.82 -17.12
N LYS A 344 29.82 -8.25 -18.11
CA LYS A 344 31.06 -7.55 -18.46
C LYS A 344 30.77 -6.21 -19.11
N ASP A 345 31.51 -5.18 -18.71
CA ASP A 345 31.50 -3.90 -19.40
C ASP A 345 32.08 -4.06 -20.81
N ILE A 346 31.47 -3.42 -21.81
CA ILE A 346 31.96 -3.43 -23.19
C ILE A 346 33.20 -2.56 -23.39
N ASN A 347 33.41 -1.57 -22.52
CA ASN A 347 34.56 -0.67 -22.49
C ASN A 347 35.31 -0.83 -21.15
N PRO A 348 36.04 -1.95 -20.94
CA PRO A 348 36.68 -2.25 -19.66
C PRO A 348 37.76 -1.24 -19.27
N LEU A 349 37.70 -0.72 -18.04
CA LEU A 349 38.73 0.19 -17.45
C LEU A 349 39.80 -0.55 -16.63
N ALA A 350 39.63 -1.86 -16.46
CA ALA A 350 40.57 -2.78 -15.84
C ALA A 350 40.42 -4.18 -16.47
N PRO A 351 41.43 -5.07 -16.36
CA PRO A 351 41.35 -6.42 -16.92
C PRO A 351 40.10 -7.20 -16.52
N ALA A 352 39.66 -7.06 -15.27
CA ALA A 352 38.32 -7.44 -14.84
C ALA A 352 37.48 -6.18 -14.63
N HIS A 353 36.41 -6.00 -15.40
CA HIS A 353 35.43 -4.93 -15.23
C HIS A 353 34.02 -5.48 -15.40
N ILE A 354 33.31 -5.60 -14.28
CA ILE A 354 31.94 -6.13 -14.23
C ILE A 354 31.00 -5.03 -13.75
N LEU A 355 29.84 -4.92 -14.39
CA LEU A 355 28.73 -4.08 -13.95
C LEU A 355 27.69 -4.95 -13.25
N LEU A 356 27.17 -4.48 -12.12
CA LEU A 356 25.98 -5.04 -11.48
C LEU A 356 24.85 -4.02 -11.54
N ILE A 357 23.67 -4.47 -11.93
CA ILE A 357 22.47 -3.64 -12.00
C ILE A 357 21.30 -4.33 -11.31
N PRO A 358 20.39 -3.58 -10.65
CA PRO A 358 19.10 -4.13 -10.27
C PRO A 358 18.28 -4.38 -11.55
N LYS A 359 17.58 -5.52 -11.60
CA LYS A 359 16.68 -5.86 -12.71
C LYS A 359 15.42 -5.00 -12.71
N ASP A 360 14.92 -4.67 -11.53
CA ASP A 360 13.90 -3.64 -11.33
C ASP A 360 14.55 -2.44 -10.64
N ARG A 361 14.56 -1.29 -11.32
CA ARG A 361 15.11 -0.06 -10.74
C ARG A 361 14.14 0.61 -9.79
N ASN A 362 12.81 0.43 -9.89
CA ASN A 362 11.80 1.10 -9.03
C ASN A 362 12.09 2.60 -8.75
N GLY A 363 12.51 3.35 -9.78
CA GLY A 363 12.87 4.77 -9.68
C GLY A 363 14.32 5.06 -9.27
N LEU A 364 15.12 4.03 -8.96
CA LEU A 364 16.54 4.09 -8.61
C LEU A 364 17.44 4.34 -9.82
N THR A 365 17.26 5.49 -10.47
CA THR A 365 18.08 5.93 -11.61
C THR A 365 19.50 6.30 -11.19
N SER A 366 19.72 6.66 -9.92
CA SER A 366 21.01 7.05 -9.35
C SER A 366 20.99 6.85 -7.82
N LEU A 367 22.16 6.88 -7.17
CA LEU A 367 22.25 6.63 -5.73
C LEU A 367 21.56 7.72 -4.91
N ARG A 368 21.57 8.98 -5.37
CA ARG A 368 20.85 10.10 -4.74
C ARG A 368 19.33 9.99 -4.79
N GLN A 369 18.79 9.13 -5.65
CA GLN A 369 17.36 8.80 -5.69
C GLN A 369 17.04 7.61 -4.77
N SER A 370 18.05 7.03 -4.10
CA SER A 370 17.79 5.99 -3.12
C SER A 370 16.94 6.51 -1.98
N THR A 371 16.06 5.63 -1.56
CA THR A 371 15.18 5.81 -0.43
C THR A 371 15.36 4.60 0.46
N GLU A 372 14.72 4.67 1.61
CA GLU A 372 14.57 3.54 2.51
C GLU A 372 14.16 2.24 1.75
N GLU A 373 13.27 2.33 0.75
CA GLU A 373 12.77 1.19 -0.07
C GLU A 373 13.90 0.39 -0.73
N HIS A 374 15.00 1.06 -1.02
CA HIS A 374 16.12 0.50 -1.77
C HIS A 374 17.18 -0.18 -0.87
N ILE A 375 17.02 -0.16 0.45
CA ILE A 375 18.01 -0.72 1.39
C ILE A 375 18.34 -2.18 1.05
N HIS A 376 17.32 -3.00 0.79
CA HIS A 376 17.51 -4.43 0.52
C HIS A 376 18.29 -4.67 -0.78
N ILE A 377 17.86 -4.05 -1.88
CA ILE A 377 18.53 -4.21 -3.19
C ILE A 377 19.95 -3.62 -3.20
N LEU A 378 20.17 -2.48 -2.52
CA LEU A 378 21.51 -1.90 -2.33
C LEU A 378 22.43 -2.85 -1.56
N GLY A 379 21.91 -3.49 -0.50
CA GLY A 379 22.64 -4.51 0.24
C GLY A 379 23.01 -5.71 -0.63
N GLN A 380 22.05 -6.24 -1.39
CA GLN A 380 22.29 -7.36 -2.32
C GLN A 380 23.34 -7.02 -3.38
N LEU A 381 23.31 -5.80 -3.96
CA LEU A 381 24.30 -5.35 -4.95
C LEU A 381 25.72 -5.36 -4.37
N LEU A 382 25.91 -4.85 -3.14
CA LEU A 382 27.22 -4.82 -2.49
C LEU A 382 27.71 -6.22 -2.10
N VAL A 383 26.81 -7.10 -1.65
CA VAL A 383 27.17 -8.50 -1.36
C VAL A 383 27.63 -9.20 -2.62
N MET A 384 26.84 -9.14 -3.71
CA MET A 384 27.22 -9.76 -4.98
C MET A 384 28.50 -9.16 -5.57
N ALA A 385 28.71 -7.84 -5.44
CA ALA A 385 29.95 -7.20 -5.87
C ALA A 385 31.18 -7.79 -5.14
N GLY A 386 31.06 -8.03 -3.83
CA GLY A 386 32.09 -8.69 -3.03
C GLY A 386 32.34 -10.15 -3.41
N GLU A 387 31.30 -10.88 -3.83
CA GLU A 387 31.45 -12.25 -4.35
C GLU A 387 32.14 -12.28 -5.71
N ILE A 388 31.77 -11.38 -6.62
CA ILE A 388 32.39 -11.24 -7.95
C ILE A 388 33.86 -10.84 -7.82
N ALA A 389 34.18 -9.91 -6.92
CA ALA A 389 35.54 -9.48 -6.67
C ALA A 389 36.49 -10.59 -6.18
N LYS A 390 35.95 -11.68 -5.60
CA LYS A 390 36.73 -12.85 -5.15
C LYS A 390 36.86 -13.92 -6.23
N ASP A 391 36.16 -13.78 -7.34
CA ASP A 391 36.09 -14.79 -8.38
C ASP A 391 37.29 -14.70 -9.34
N THR A 392 38.32 -15.50 -9.06
CA THR A 392 39.53 -15.54 -9.87
C THR A 392 39.28 -16.02 -11.31
N SER A 393 38.17 -16.72 -11.57
CA SER A 393 37.81 -17.16 -12.93
C SER A 393 37.38 -15.98 -13.82
N LEU A 394 36.97 -14.87 -13.21
CA LEU A 394 36.62 -13.62 -13.89
C LEU A 394 37.82 -12.68 -14.07
N GLY A 395 39.03 -13.11 -13.68
CA GLY A 395 40.26 -12.33 -13.79
C GLY A 395 40.53 -11.40 -12.61
N PHE A 396 39.77 -11.52 -11.51
CA PHE A 396 40.09 -10.81 -10.27
C PHE A 396 41.28 -11.44 -9.53
N GLY A 397 42.02 -10.60 -8.80
CA GLY A 397 43.14 -10.99 -7.94
C GLY A 397 42.81 -10.80 -6.46
N ASP A 398 43.80 -10.50 -5.62
CA ASP A 398 43.64 -10.27 -4.17
C ASP A 398 43.03 -8.89 -3.82
N GLY A 399 42.12 -8.40 -4.65
CA GLY A 399 41.49 -7.10 -4.46
C GLY A 399 40.70 -6.61 -5.67
N ALA A 400 39.78 -5.68 -5.39
CA ALA A 400 38.99 -4.98 -6.39
C ALA A 400 38.69 -3.55 -5.92
N ARG A 401 38.39 -2.67 -6.87
CA ARG A 401 37.78 -1.36 -6.63
C ARG A 401 36.29 -1.46 -6.97
N ILE A 402 35.46 -1.12 -5.99
CA ILE A 402 34.01 -1.02 -6.15
C ILE A 402 33.66 0.46 -6.32
N VAL A 403 32.95 0.81 -7.39
CA VAL A 403 32.58 2.20 -7.70
C VAL A 403 31.09 2.30 -7.97
N ILE A 404 30.45 3.31 -7.38
CA ILE A 404 29.10 3.74 -7.73
C ILE A 404 29.20 5.22 -8.08
N ASN A 405 29.02 5.53 -9.37
CA ASN A 405 28.99 6.91 -9.83
C ASN A 405 27.59 7.48 -9.66
N ASP A 406 27.49 8.71 -9.18
CA ASP A 406 26.21 9.35 -8.88
C ASP A 406 26.11 10.75 -9.48
N GLY A 407 25.17 10.90 -10.42
CA GLY A 407 24.94 12.14 -11.16
C GLY A 407 26.00 12.43 -12.22
N LYS A 408 25.72 13.45 -13.03
CA LYS A 408 26.56 13.86 -14.18
C LYS A 408 28.00 14.18 -13.76
N ASP A 409 28.17 14.97 -12.71
CA ASP A 409 29.49 15.40 -12.24
C ASP A 409 30.25 14.27 -11.53
N GLY A 410 29.53 13.24 -11.06
CA GLY A 410 30.10 12.00 -10.54
C GLY A 410 30.49 11.01 -11.63
N GLY A 411 30.32 11.34 -12.91
CA GLY A 411 30.64 10.46 -14.04
C GLY A 411 29.60 9.36 -14.30
N GLN A 412 28.36 9.54 -13.86
CA GLN A 412 27.29 8.58 -14.15
C GLN A 412 26.78 8.75 -15.58
N GLU A 413 27.05 7.76 -16.43
CA GLU A 413 26.67 7.80 -17.86
C GLU A 413 25.27 7.23 -18.11
N VAL A 414 24.89 6.17 -17.40
CA VAL A 414 23.57 5.51 -17.53
C VAL A 414 22.72 5.81 -16.31
N GLN A 415 21.50 6.32 -16.54
CA GLN A 415 20.51 6.68 -15.51
C GLN A 415 19.75 5.45 -14.98
N HIS A 416 20.52 4.46 -14.56
CA HIS A 416 20.11 3.21 -13.94
C HIS A 416 21.23 2.89 -12.95
N LEU A 417 20.93 2.80 -11.65
CA LEU A 417 21.98 2.57 -10.65
C LEU A 417 22.79 1.33 -11.01
N HIS A 418 24.11 1.47 -11.06
CA HIS A 418 25.00 0.37 -11.35
C HIS A 418 26.25 0.44 -10.49
N VAL A 419 26.77 -0.75 -10.16
CA VAL A 419 28.01 -0.91 -9.41
C VAL A 419 29.07 -1.42 -10.37
N HIS A 420 30.19 -0.70 -10.45
CA HIS A 420 31.38 -1.17 -11.14
C HIS A 420 32.24 -2.00 -10.18
N VAL A 421 32.68 -3.17 -10.62
CA VAL A 421 33.67 -4.02 -9.94
C VAL A 421 34.88 -4.12 -10.86
N LEU A 422 35.97 -3.47 -10.45
CA LEU A 422 37.20 -3.30 -11.23
C LEU A 422 38.34 -4.08 -10.57
N GLY A 423 39.12 -4.83 -11.33
CA GLY A 423 40.25 -5.59 -10.79
C GLY A 423 41.13 -6.25 -11.84
N GLY A 424 41.90 -7.24 -11.42
CA GLY A 424 42.87 -7.95 -12.28
C GLY A 424 44.19 -7.22 -12.49
N ARG A 425 44.41 -6.11 -11.76
CA ARG A 425 45.67 -5.38 -11.64
C ARG A 425 45.72 -4.62 -10.34
N GLN A 426 46.91 -4.16 -9.93
CA GLN A 426 47.04 -3.19 -8.84
C GLN A 426 46.27 -1.92 -9.20
N MET A 427 45.32 -1.53 -8.34
CA MET A 427 44.58 -0.29 -8.50
C MET A 427 45.41 0.86 -7.90
N GLU A 428 45.54 1.97 -8.63
CA GLU A 428 46.31 3.12 -8.18
C GLU A 428 45.64 3.80 -6.98
N SER A 429 46.38 4.05 -5.90
CA SER A 429 45.85 4.77 -4.74
C SER A 429 45.76 6.27 -5.04
N THR A 430 44.72 6.67 -5.78
CA THR A 430 44.38 8.08 -6.04
C THR A 430 43.51 8.69 -4.94
N PHE A 431 43.01 7.86 -4.02
CA PHE A 431 42.25 8.26 -2.83
C PHE A 431 43.18 8.16 -1.62
N GLY A 432 44.16 9.06 -1.54
CA GLY A 432 45.16 9.14 -0.48
C GLY A 432 45.41 10.57 -0.09
#